data_AF-A0A1E4BY06-F1
#
_entry.id   AF-A0A1E4BY06-F1
#
_cell.length_a   1.000
_cell.length_b   1.000
_cell.length_c   1.000
_cell.angle_alpha   90.00
_cell.angle_beta   90.00
_cell.angle_gamma   90.00
#
_symmetry.space_group_name_H-M   'P 1'
#
loop_
_entity.id
_entity.type
_entity.pdbx_description
1 polymer ?
#
loop_
_entity_poly.entity_id
_entity_poly.type
_entity_poly.pdbx_seq_one_letter_code
_entity_poly.pdbx_strand_id
1 'polypeptide(L)'
;MHAQTFNHNFLADVRIDHGPRDLYARLFLRGDTMLRERGINLTFAPLEELLEVNRRNSDSWRSLLPIFNVEDGGFADENGFCLLARTSSGQVVAAQAARIYDLTGTSFKDETESLKLFYPDPDAQRHPGEQIVVTAPSASTITGPTTFSGAVWYHPSMRKQGLTSILPRITKALSQTRWDTDITLSFMAEEVVKAGTAPRTGYAHVEWAIDLIETPVSPGTVHSALIWSNRDELVDYFSGLLAPRDTKVDPVVHHRTA
;
A
#
# COMPACT_ATOMS: atom_id res chain seq x y z
N MET A 1 -24.14 -21.36 10.22
CA MET A 1 -23.26 -20.21 9.91
C MET A 1 -23.92 -19.47 8.76
N HIS A 2 -24.68 -18.40 9.05
CA HIS A 2 -25.36 -17.65 7.99
C HIS A 2 -24.32 -16.81 7.22
N ALA A 3 -24.22 -17.03 5.91
CA ALA A 3 -23.47 -16.15 5.04
C ALA A 3 -24.13 -14.76 5.07
N GLN A 4 -23.55 -13.82 5.81
CA GLN A 4 -24.00 -12.44 5.79
C GLN A 4 -23.62 -11.83 4.43
N THR A 5 -24.61 -11.28 3.75
CA THR A 5 -24.46 -10.74 2.40
C THR A 5 -23.95 -9.31 2.49
N PHE A 6 -22.75 -9.05 2.00
CA PHE A 6 -22.26 -7.69 1.75
C PHE A 6 -22.92 -7.15 0.48
N ASN A 7 -23.56 -5.98 0.57
CA ASN A 7 -24.29 -5.38 -0.57
C ASN A 7 -23.38 -4.86 -1.69
N HIS A 8 -22.07 -4.73 -1.47
CA HIS A 8 -21.12 -4.21 -2.44
C HIS A 8 -19.92 -5.15 -2.56
N ASN A 9 -19.54 -5.48 -3.81
CA ASN A 9 -18.53 -6.49 -4.10
C ASN A 9 -17.30 -5.84 -4.75
N PHE A 10 -16.19 -5.77 -4.01
CA PHE A 10 -14.89 -5.30 -4.52
C PHE A 10 -14.60 -5.78 -5.95
N LEU A 11 -14.76 -7.08 -6.21
CA LEU A 11 -14.42 -7.67 -7.50
C LEU A 11 -15.29 -7.15 -8.66
N ALA A 12 -16.49 -6.63 -8.40
CA ALA A 12 -17.34 -6.05 -9.42
C ALA A 12 -16.82 -4.68 -9.91
N ASP A 13 -16.07 -3.97 -9.06
CA ASP A 13 -15.53 -2.64 -9.36
C ASP A 13 -14.06 -2.68 -9.82
N VAL A 14 -13.44 -3.86 -9.78
CA VAL A 14 -12.08 -4.05 -10.31
C VAL A 14 -12.12 -4.16 -11.82
N ARG A 15 -11.32 -3.31 -12.46
CA ARG A 15 -10.99 -3.40 -13.89
C ARG A 15 -9.53 -3.77 -14.04
N ILE A 16 -9.20 -4.55 -15.07
CA ILE A 16 -7.82 -4.85 -15.45
C ILE A 16 -7.52 -4.24 -16.80
N ASP A 17 -7.00 -3.01 -16.81
CA ASP A 17 -6.70 -2.26 -18.02
C ASP A 17 -5.24 -2.50 -18.50
N HIS A 18 -4.30 -2.74 -17.57
CA HIS A 18 -2.88 -3.00 -17.85
C HIS A 18 -2.32 -4.25 -17.14
N GLY A 19 -1.18 -4.78 -17.63
CA GLY A 19 -0.43 -5.89 -17.06
C GLY A 19 -1.02 -7.31 -17.27
N PRO A 20 -0.46 -8.35 -16.61
CA PRO A 20 -0.86 -9.74 -16.81
C PRO A 20 -2.25 -10.06 -16.23
N ARG A 21 -3.28 -9.95 -17.07
CA ARG A 21 -4.70 -10.09 -16.70
C ARG A 21 -5.02 -11.30 -15.83
N ASP A 22 -4.58 -12.49 -16.23
CA ASP A 22 -4.90 -13.74 -15.51
C ASP A 22 -4.21 -13.81 -14.14
N LEU A 23 -3.02 -13.21 -14.01
CA LEU A 23 -2.31 -13.14 -12.74
C LEU A 23 -3.05 -12.21 -11.77
N TYR A 24 -3.36 -11.00 -12.20
CA TYR A 24 -4.04 -10.02 -11.37
C TYR A 24 -5.46 -10.46 -10.99
N ALA A 25 -6.23 -11.01 -11.93
CA ALA A 25 -7.58 -11.53 -11.64
C ALA A 25 -7.55 -12.60 -10.53
N ARG A 26 -6.61 -13.54 -10.60
CA ARG A 26 -6.43 -14.57 -9.56
C ARG A 26 -5.95 -13.98 -8.23
N LEU A 27 -5.08 -12.99 -8.26
CA LEU A 27 -4.61 -12.29 -7.06
C LEU A 27 -5.77 -11.58 -6.35
N PHE A 28 -6.59 -10.83 -7.10
CA PHE A 28 -7.75 -10.13 -6.57
C PHE A 28 -8.79 -11.10 -6.00
N LEU A 29 -9.13 -12.16 -6.76
CA LEU A 29 -10.06 -13.18 -6.29
C LEU A 29 -9.58 -13.85 -4.99
N ARG A 30 -8.30 -14.22 -4.93
CA ARG A 30 -7.71 -14.81 -3.72
C ARG A 30 -7.71 -13.83 -2.55
N GLY A 31 -7.34 -12.58 -2.79
CA GLY A 31 -7.33 -11.53 -1.77
C GLY A 31 -8.72 -11.26 -1.20
N ASP A 32 -9.72 -11.09 -2.05
CA ASP A 32 -11.12 -10.92 -1.66
C ASP A 32 -11.64 -12.13 -0.88
N THR A 33 -11.37 -13.35 -1.36
CA THR A 33 -11.74 -14.60 -0.66
C THR A 33 -11.15 -14.63 0.76
N MET A 34 -9.86 -14.35 0.90
CA MET A 34 -9.18 -14.32 2.20
C MET A 34 -9.78 -13.26 3.15
N LEU A 35 -10.24 -12.12 2.64
CA LEU A 35 -10.91 -11.11 3.46
C LEU A 35 -12.32 -11.56 3.87
N ARG A 36 -13.10 -12.10 2.93
CA ARG A 36 -14.46 -12.59 3.19
C ARG A 36 -14.48 -13.75 4.18
N GLU A 37 -13.52 -14.66 4.13
CA GLU A 37 -13.34 -15.73 5.13
C GLU A 37 -13.13 -15.19 6.55
N ARG A 38 -12.67 -13.93 6.69
CA ARG A 38 -12.49 -13.22 7.95
C ARG A 38 -13.68 -12.32 8.31
N GLY A 39 -14.78 -12.38 7.56
CA GLY A 39 -15.93 -11.51 7.73
C GLY A 39 -15.63 -10.04 7.39
N ILE A 40 -14.66 -9.81 6.48
CA ILE A 40 -14.23 -8.49 6.05
C ILE A 40 -14.61 -8.31 4.58
N ASN A 41 -15.18 -7.15 4.26
CA ASN A 41 -15.43 -6.71 2.89
C ASN A 41 -14.50 -5.56 2.54
N LEU A 42 -13.88 -5.62 1.37
CA LEU A 42 -13.06 -4.54 0.83
C LEU A 42 -13.92 -3.69 -0.10
N THR A 43 -13.72 -2.38 -0.11
CA THR A 43 -14.36 -1.48 -1.08
C THR A 43 -13.38 -0.39 -1.50
N PHE A 44 -13.51 0.11 -2.73
CA PHE A 44 -13.08 1.47 -3.03
C PHE A 44 -13.90 2.43 -2.16
N ALA A 45 -13.29 3.49 -1.67
CA ALA A 45 -13.97 4.49 -0.85
C ALA A 45 -13.63 5.91 -1.33
N PRO A 46 -14.52 6.88 -1.09
CA PRO A 46 -14.20 8.30 -1.27
C PRO A 46 -12.96 8.67 -0.45
N LEU A 47 -12.12 9.54 -1.01
CA LEU A 47 -10.86 9.91 -0.37
C LEU A 47 -11.10 10.73 0.91
N GLU A 48 -12.21 11.48 0.99
CA GLU A 48 -12.65 12.18 2.19
C GLU A 48 -13.00 11.20 3.32
N GLU A 49 -13.51 10.01 2.97
CA GLU A 49 -13.80 8.99 3.97
C GLU A 49 -12.51 8.41 4.55
N LEU A 50 -11.45 8.25 3.76
CA LEU A 50 -10.14 7.86 4.27
C LEU A 50 -9.65 8.85 5.34
N LEU A 51 -9.75 10.15 5.06
CA LEU A 51 -9.34 11.20 5.99
C LEU A 51 -10.18 11.19 7.27
N GLU A 52 -11.51 11.03 7.15
CA GLU A 52 -12.40 10.94 8.31
C GLU A 52 -12.11 9.71 9.17
N VAL A 53 -11.87 8.55 8.56
CA VAL A 53 -11.49 7.33 9.29
C VAL A 53 -10.14 7.52 9.97
N ASN A 54 -9.16 8.15 9.32
CA ASN A 54 -7.87 8.44 9.94
C ASN A 54 -8.04 9.32 11.19
N ARG A 55 -8.78 10.42 11.09
CA ARG A 55 -9.07 11.33 12.21
C ARG A 55 -9.76 10.62 13.39
N ARG A 56 -10.75 9.77 13.11
CA ARG A 56 -11.49 8.99 14.12
C ARG A 56 -10.65 7.92 14.82
N ASN A 57 -9.53 7.50 14.23
CA ASN A 57 -8.66 6.45 14.76
C ASN A 57 -7.26 6.98 15.09
N SER A 58 -7.15 8.27 15.44
CA SER A 58 -5.88 8.95 15.74
C SER A 58 -5.13 8.37 16.95
N ASP A 59 -5.82 7.61 17.80
CA ASP A 59 -5.25 6.84 18.91
C ASP A 59 -4.33 5.69 18.45
N SER A 60 -4.55 5.19 17.23
CA SER A 60 -3.87 4.00 16.70
C SER A 60 -3.38 4.15 15.25
N TRP A 61 -3.68 5.28 14.61
CA TRP A 61 -3.27 5.68 13.28
C TRP A 61 -2.70 7.10 13.35
N ARG A 62 -1.41 7.26 13.02
CA ARG A 62 -0.83 8.60 12.83
C ARG A 62 -1.57 9.35 11.72
N SER A 63 -1.53 10.67 11.76
CA SER A 63 -2.02 11.53 10.69
C SER A 63 -1.50 11.06 9.33
N LEU A 64 -2.31 11.23 8.29
CA LEU A 64 -1.87 10.94 6.93
C LEU A 64 -0.71 11.87 6.56
N LEU A 65 0.26 11.34 5.80
CA LEU A 65 1.19 12.20 5.08
C LEU A 65 0.40 13.08 4.10
N PRO A 66 0.84 14.31 3.82
CA PRO A 66 0.21 15.18 2.83
C PRO A 66 -0.05 14.46 1.49
N ILE A 67 0.84 13.56 1.07
CA ILE A 67 0.65 12.66 -0.10
C ILE A 67 -0.77 12.06 -0.22
N PHE A 68 -1.41 11.72 0.90
CA PHE A 68 -2.75 11.10 0.96
C PHE A 68 -3.81 11.98 1.62
N ASN A 69 -3.54 13.27 1.80
CA ASN A 69 -4.49 14.21 2.35
C ASN A 69 -5.20 14.97 1.23
N VAL A 70 -6.54 14.90 1.24
CA VAL A 70 -7.40 15.56 0.26
C VAL A 70 -7.50 17.08 0.47
N GLU A 71 -7.20 17.56 1.68
CA GLU A 71 -7.37 18.99 2.02
C GLU A 71 -6.16 19.84 1.60
N ASP A 72 -4.94 19.30 1.70
CA ASP A 72 -3.70 20.05 1.45
C ASP A 72 -2.73 19.34 0.48
N GLY A 73 -2.83 18.02 0.33
CA GLY A 73 -1.88 17.24 -0.47
C GLY A 73 -2.13 17.20 -1.96
N GLY A 74 -3.28 17.70 -2.41
CA GLY A 74 -3.76 17.49 -3.79
C GLY A 74 -4.06 16.01 -4.11
N PHE A 75 -4.36 15.19 -3.09
CA PHE A 75 -4.81 13.82 -3.30
C PHE A 75 -6.27 13.83 -3.79
N ALA A 76 -6.52 13.31 -4.98
CA ALA A 76 -7.81 13.42 -5.65
C ALA A 76 -8.07 12.18 -6.54
N ASP A 77 -9.32 11.98 -6.97
CA ASP A 77 -9.74 10.78 -7.70
C ASP A 77 -9.00 10.60 -9.04
N GLU A 78 -8.48 11.69 -9.62
CA GLU A 78 -7.72 11.63 -10.89
C GLU A 78 -6.31 11.07 -10.70
N ASN A 79 -5.75 11.19 -9.50
CA ASN A 79 -4.38 10.78 -9.19
C ASN A 79 -4.28 9.69 -8.11
N GLY A 80 -5.41 9.17 -7.63
CA GLY A 80 -5.43 8.41 -6.41
C GLY A 80 -6.60 7.46 -6.26
N PHE A 81 -6.45 6.52 -5.33
CA PHE A 81 -7.57 5.77 -4.79
C PHE A 81 -7.26 5.30 -3.37
N CYS A 82 -8.31 5.01 -2.60
CA CYS A 82 -8.17 4.31 -1.34
C CYS A 82 -9.08 3.08 -1.26
N LEU A 83 -8.67 2.13 -0.43
CA LEU A 83 -9.40 0.92 -0.11
C LEU A 83 -9.67 0.89 1.39
N LEU A 84 -10.93 0.68 1.77
CA LEU A 84 -11.32 0.48 3.15
C LEU A 84 -11.86 -0.94 3.32
N ALA A 85 -11.36 -1.63 4.34
CA ALA A 85 -11.82 -2.96 4.71
C ALA A 85 -12.75 -2.85 5.92
N ARG A 86 -13.97 -3.40 5.82
CA ARG A 86 -15.02 -3.28 6.83
C ARG A 86 -15.50 -4.63 7.32
N THR A 87 -15.85 -4.70 8.60
CA THR A 87 -16.59 -5.85 9.15
C THR A 87 -18.03 -5.86 8.63
N SER A 88 -18.77 -6.93 8.92
CA SER A 88 -20.22 -7.00 8.63
C SER A 88 -21.06 -5.97 9.40
N SER A 89 -20.55 -5.40 10.50
CA SER A 89 -21.18 -4.28 11.20
C SER A 89 -20.90 -2.91 10.57
N GLY A 90 -20.10 -2.86 9.49
CA GLY A 90 -19.70 -1.63 8.81
C GLY A 90 -18.51 -0.90 9.44
N GLN A 91 -17.92 -1.45 10.51
CA GLN A 91 -16.73 -0.87 11.13
C GLN A 91 -15.53 -0.99 10.19
N VAL A 92 -14.87 0.13 9.90
CA VAL A 92 -13.59 0.13 9.17
C VAL A 92 -12.50 -0.43 10.06
N VAL A 93 -11.80 -1.44 9.56
CA VAL A 93 -10.78 -2.17 10.30
C VAL A 93 -9.43 -2.24 9.61
N ALA A 94 -9.36 -1.84 8.34
CA ALA A 94 -8.11 -1.60 7.66
C ALA A 94 -8.27 -0.56 6.56
N ALA A 95 -7.19 0.11 6.24
CA ALA A 95 -7.12 1.11 5.18
C ALA A 95 -5.79 0.98 4.42
N GLN A 96 -5.84 1.29 3.13
CA GLN A 96 -4.65 1.49 2.31
C GLN A 96 -4.99 2.41 1.13
N ALA A 97 -4.02 3.21 0.69
CA ALA A 97 -4.17 4.08 -0.46
C ALA A 97 -2.98 3.96 -1.42
N ALA A 98 -3.19 4.41 -2.64
CA ALA A 98 -2.14 4.62 -3.63
C ALA A 98 -2.38 5.92 -4.38
N ARG A 99 -1.28 6.57 -4.76
CA ARG A 99 -1.25 7.78 -5.58
C ARG A 99 -0.24 7.62 -6.71
N ILE A 100 -0.59 8.09 -7.91
CA ILE A 100 0.30 8.13 -9.06
C ILE A 100 1.05 9.45 -9.13
N TYR A 101 2.32 9.37 -9.51
CA TYR A 101 3.14 10.49 -9.93
C TYR A 101 3.76 10.19 -11.29
N ASP A 102 3.86 11.20 -12.14
CA ASP A 102 4.74 11.16 -13.31
C ASP A 102 6.01 11.95 -12.96
N LEU A 103 7.10 11.21 -12.76
CA LEU A 103 8.39 11.79 -12.43
C LEU A 103 9.26 12.01 -13.67
N THR A 104 8.69 11.95 -14.88
CA THR A 104 9.43 12.17 -16.13
C THR A 104 10.06 13.57 -16.15
N GLY A 105 11.38 13.63 -16.36
CA GLY A 105 12.13 14.89 -16.38
C GLY A 105 12.53 15.41 -14.99
N THR A 106 12.21 14.67 -13.94
CA THR A 106 12.64 14.90 -12.55
C THR A 106 13.08 13.56 -11.93
N SER A 107 13.34 13.54 -10.62
CA SER A 107 13.63 12.32 -9.88
C SER A 107 12.80 12.24 -8.59
N PHE A 108 12.64 11.03 -8.07
CA PHE A 108 11.99 10.83 -6.78
C PHE A 108 12.69 11.62 -5.66
N LYS A 109 14.02 11.68 -5.68
CA LYS A 109 14.81 12.49 -4.75
C LYS A 109 14.44 13.97 -4.86
N ASP A 110 14.48 14.55 -6.05
CA ASP A 110 14.26 15.99 -6.25
C ASP A 110 12.84 16.40 -5.84
N GLU A 111 11.81 15.66 -6.26
CA GLU A 111 10.41 15.95 -5.89
C GLU A 111 10.15 15.78 -4.39
N THR A 112 10.84 14.83 -3.75
CA THR A 112 10.71 14.59 -2.30
C THR A 112 11.40 15.69 -1.49
N GLU A 113 12.65 16.05 -1.83
CA GLU A 113 13.42 17.08 -1.11
C GLU A 113 12.88 18.49 -1.35
N SER A 114 12.28 18.75 -2.52
CA SER A 114 11.56 20.01 -2.80
C SER A 114 10.14 20.03 -2.25
N LEU A 115 9.69 18.95 -1.57
CA LEU A 115 8.35 18.75 -1.02
C LEU A 115 7.20 18.75 -2.04
N LYS A 116 7.48 18.76 -3.35
CA LYS A 116 6.45 18.75 -4.41
C LYS A 116 5.72 17.41 -4.50
N LEU A 117 6.34 16.33 -4.03
CA LEU A 117 5.66 15.06 -3.84
C LEU A 117 4.52 15.18 -2.82
N PHE A 118 4.66 16.04 -1.82
CA PHE A 118 3.74 16.15 -0.68
C PHE A 118 2.68 17.23 -0.89
N TYR A 119 3.06 18.35 -1.52
CA TYR A 119 2.22 19.54 -1.64
C TYR A 119 2.17 20.04 -3.10
N PRO A 120 0.99 20.49 -3.58
CA PRO A 120 0.87 21.21 -4.85
C PRO A 120 1.68 22.52 -4.90
N ASP A 121 1.71 23.26 -3.79
CA ASP A 121 2.49 24.49 -3.61
C ASP A 121 3.32 24.43 -2.30
N PRO A 122 4.52 23.84 -2.34
CA PRO A 122 5.38 23.70 -1.16
C PRO A 122 5.73 25.02 -0.46
N ASP A 123 5.87 26.11 -1.21
CA ASP A 123 6.27 27.40 -0.64
C ASP A 123 5.18 27.98 0.26
N ALA A 124 3.91 27.75 -0.08
CA ALA A 124 2.76 28.17 0.70
C ALA A 124 2.34 27.17 1.79
N GLN A 125 2.60 25.88 1.59
CA GLN A 125 1.96 24.81 2.38
C GLN A 125 2.89 24.09 3.36
N ARG A 126 4.22 24.14 3.17
CA ARG A 126 5.15 23.45 4.06
C ARG A 126 5.06 23.98 5.50
N HIS A 127 5.25 23.09 6.46
CA HIS A 127 5.31 23.48 7.86
C HIS A 127 6.65 24.15 8.21
N PRO A 128 6.70 25.04 9.22
CA PRO A 128 7.95 25.63 9.68
C PRO A 128 8.97 24.56 10.09
N GLY A 129 10.12 24.55 9.44
CA GLY A 129 11.20 23.58 9.69
C GLY A 129 11.02 22.23 8.98
N GLU A 130 9.94 22.06 8.23
CA GLU A 130 9.70 20.82 7.49
C GLU A 130 10.75 20.62 6.39
N GLN A 131 11.37 19.44 6.42
CA GLN A 131 12.35 19.03 5.43
C GLN A 131 12.32 17.51 5.28
N ILE A 132 12.49 17.04 4.04
CA ILE A 132 12.82 15.64 3.79
C ILE A 132 14.24 15.56 3.26
N VAL A 133 15.05 14.68 3.84
CA VAL A 133 16.41 14.40 3.36
C VAL A 133 16.44 13.00 2.78
N VAL A 134 16.89 12.89 1.53
CA VAL A 134 16.87 11.64 0.78
C VAL A 134 18.28 11.24 0.40
N THR A 135 18.81 10.20 1.04
CA THR A 135 20.16 9.67 0.73
C THR A 135 20.15 8.25 0.18
N ALA A 136 18.97 7.64 0.05
CA ALA A 136 18.79 6.37 -0.65
C ALA A 136 19.30 6.48 -2.11
N PRO A 137 20.30 5.68 -2.54
CA PRO A 137 20.94 5.81 -3.84
C PRO A 137 19.97 5.79 -5.03
N SER A 138 19.00 4.88 -5.03
CA SER A 138 18.06 4.71 -6.15
C SER A 138 17.06 5.86 -6.26
N ALA A 139 16.89 6.69 -5.23
CA ALA A 139 15.95 7.80 -5.28
C ALA A 139 16.27 8.81 -6.40
N SER A 140 17.56 8.97 -6.73
CA SER A 140 18.03 9.85 -7.81
C SER A 140 17.83 9.28 -9.22
N THR A 141 17.60 7.97 -9.34
CA THR A 141 17.43 7.28 -10.63
C THR A 141 15.98 6.90 -10.92
N ILE A 142 15.13 6.87 -9.89
CA ILE A 142 13.69 6.67 -10.05
C ILE A 142 13.07 7.90 -10.71
N THR A 143 12.56 7.69 -11.92
CA THR A 143 11.85 8.66 -12.77
C THR A 143 10.68 7.96 -13.46
N GLY A 144 9.85 8.70 -14.20
CA GLY A 144 8.69 8.17 -14.93
C GLY A 144 7.48 7.81 -14.05
N PRO A 145 6.50 7.06 -14.61
CA PRO A 145 5.26 6.70 -13.92
C PRO A 145 5.50 5.86 -12.67
N THR A 146 5.23 6.45 -11.50
CA THR A 146 5.60 5.90 -10.20
C THR A 146 4.41 5.91 -9.24
N THR A 147 4.09 4.75 -8.68
CA THR A 147 3.08 4.63 -7.62
C THR A 147 3.71 4.87 -6.25
N PHE A 148 3.16 5.80 -5.48
CA PHE A 148 3.38 5.87 -4.04
C PHE A 148 2.26 5.10 -3.31
N SER A 149 2.60 3.99 -2.65
CA SER A 149 1.65 3.18 -1.89
C SER A 149 1.76 3.47 -0.40
N GLY A 150 0.66 3.75 0.29
CA GLY A 150 0.71 4.14 1.69
C GLY A 150 -0.67 4.24 2.36
N ALA A 151 -0.81 5.20 3.28
CA ALA A 151 -1.97 5.33 4.17
C ALA A 151 -2.38 4.00 4.83
N VAL A 152 -1.39 3.18 5.20
CA VAL A 152 -1.63 1.83 5.71
C VAL A 152 -2.04 1.90 7.17
N TRP A 153 -3.19 1.32 7.49
CA TRP A 153 -3.61 1.11 8.87
C TRP A 153 -4.38 -0.19 9.04
N TYR A 154 -4.21 -0.77 10.23
CA TYR A 154 -4.96 -1.92 10.69
C TYR A 154 -5.41 -1.63 12.10
N HIS A 155 -6.73 -1.68 12.31
CA HIS A 155 -7.34 -1.51 13.62
C HIS A 155 -6.68 -2.47 14.62
N PRO A 156 -6.40 -2.04 15.88
CA PRO A 156 -5.67 -2.86 16.85
C PRO A 156 -6.18 -4.29 16.98
N SER A 157 -7.50 -4.51 16.93
CA SER A 157 -8.11 -5.85 17.02
C SER A 157 -7.80 -6.76 15.83
N MET A 158 -7.45 -6.21 14.66
CA MET A 158 -7.16 -6.96 13.43
C MET A 158 -5.67 -7.14 13.15
N ARG A 159 -4.80 -6.58 14.00
CA ARG A 159 -3.35 -6.78 13.88
C ARG A 159 -3.01 -8.26 14.07
N LYS A 160 -1.96 -8.71 13.39
CA LYS A 160 -1.51 -10.12 13.38
C LYS A 160 -2.50 -11.13 12.77
N GLN A 161 -3.61 -10.68 12.16
CA GLN A 161 -4.56 -11.57 11.45
C GLN A 161 -4.23 -11.80 9.96
N GLY A 162 -3.03 -11.35 9.53
CA GLY A 162 -2.54 -11.54 8.17
C GLY A 162 -3.00 -10.48 7.16
N LEU A 163 -3.71 -9.43 7.57
CA LEU A 163 -4.17 -8.39 6.63
C LEU A 163 -3.03 -7.66 5.90
N THR A 164 -1.88 -7.53 6.56
CA THR A 164 -0.65 -6.98 5.98
C THR A 164 -0.17 -7.77 4.76
N SER A 165 -0.52 -9.04 4.62
CA SER A 165 -0.18 -9.84 3.43
C SER A 165 -1.28 -9.84 2.36
N ILE A 166 -2.33 -9.03 2.51
CA ILE A 166 -3.45 -8.98 1.55
C ILE A 166 -3.54 -7.60 0.92
N LEU A 167 -3.87 -6.58 1.70
CA LEU A 167 -4.17 -5.23 1.20
C LEU A 167 -3.01 -4.62 0.40
N PRO A 168 -1.73 -4.74 0.82
CA PRO A 168 -0.64 -4.21 0.04
C PRO A 168 -0.46 -4.84 -1.32
N ARG A 169 -0.85 -6.11 -1.48
CA ARG A 169 -0.72 -6.82 -2.74
C ARG A 169 -1.83 -6.40 -3.71
N ILE A 170 -3.06 -6.33 -3.20
CA ILE A 170 -4.21 -5.83 -3.95
C ILE A 170 -3.95 -4.40 -4.44
N THR A 171 -3.53 -3.51 -3.53
CA THR A 171 -3.29 -2.10 -3.88
C THR A 171 -2.22 -1.96 -4.95
N LYS A 172 -1.08 -2.64 -4.81
CA LYS A 172 0.00 -2.59 -5.81
C LYS A 172 -0.44 -3.11 -7.18
N ALA A 173 -1.14 -4.25 -7.23
CA ALA A 173 -1.65 -4.80 -8.48
C ALA A 173 -2.71 -3.89 -9.12
N LEU A 174 -3.57 -3.25 -8.31
CA LEU A 174 -4.52 -2.24 -8.80
C LEU A 174 -3.81 -1.02 -9.39
N SER A 175 -2.74 -0.55 -8.77
CA SER A 175 -1.96 0.57 -9.30
C SER A 175 -1.32 0.24 -10.64
N GLN A 176 -0.66 -0.92 -10.77
CA GLN A 176 -0.11 -1.38 -12.06
C GLN A 176 -1.20 -1.51 -13.12
N THR A 177 -2.33 -2.07 -12.72
CA THR A 177 -3.49 -2.26 -13.57
C THR A 177 -4.11 -0.95 -14.07
N ARG A 178 -4.15 0.10 -13.25
CA ARG A 178 -4.80 1.38 -13.57
C ARG A 178 -3.90 2.35 -14.32
N TRP A 179 -2.61 2.35 -14.00
CA TRP A 179 -1.70 3.43 -14.41
C TRP A 179 -0.49 2.95 -15.19
N ASP A 180 -0.32 1.64 -15.39
CA ASP A 180 0.86 1.07 -16.05
C ASP A 180 2.18 1.62 -15.50
N THR A 181 2.34 1.62 -14.16
CA THR A 181 3.54 2.19 -13.52
C THR A 181 4.75 1.27 -13.62
N ASP A 182 5.92 1.88 -13.71
CA ASP A 182 7.20 1.17 -13.74
C ASP A 182 7.72 0.84 -12.34
N ILE A 183 7.44 1.73 -11.38
CA ILE A 183 7.90 1.61 -10.00
C ILE A 183 6.71 1.71 -9.04
N THR A 184 6.74 0.91 -7.98
CA THR A 184 5.93 1.17 -6.78
C THR A 184 6.84 1.33 -5.58
N LEU A 185 6.67 2.42 -4.83
CA LEU A 185 7.51 2.78 -3.70
C LEU A 185 6.72 3.30 -2.49
N SER A 186 7.40 3.42 -1.36
CA SER A 186 6.87 4.00 -0.12
C SER A 186 8.00 4.40 0.83
N PHE A 187 7.64 5.12 1.89
CA PHE A 187 8.47 5.25 3.09
C PHE A 187 8.02 4.24 4.13
N MET A 188 8.98 3.59 4.77
CA MET A 188 8.69 2.64 5.85
C MET A 188 9.60 2.89 7.03
N ALA A 189 8.98 3.14 8.18
CA ALA A 189 9.68 3.36 9.43
C ALA A 189 10.56 2.15 9.81
N GLU A 190 11.67 2.42 10.47
CA GLU A 190 12.74 1.46 10.73
C GLU A 190 12.26 0.18 11.42
N GLU A 191 11.41 0.31 12.42
CA GLU A 191 10.84 -0.80 13.18
C GLU A 191 9.97 -1.73 12.30
N VAL A 192 9.28 -1.17 11.31
CA VAL A 192 8.40 -1.90 10.40
C VAL A 192 9.23 -2.67 9.36
N VAL A 193 10.33 -2.07 8.90
CA VAL A 193 11.32 -2.74 8.04
C VAL A 193 12.00 -3.88 8.79
N LYS A 194 12.49 -3.64 10.02
CA LYS A 194 13.14 -4.66 10.87
C LYS A 194 12.21 -5.84 11.18
N ALA A 195 10.90 -5.61 11.24
CA ALA A 195 9.89 -6.66 11.36
C ALA A 195 9.63 -7.45 10.05
N GLY A 196 10.42 -7.23 8.99
CA GLY A 196 10.34 -7.93 7.72
C GLY A 196 9.09 -7.62 6.92
N THR A 197 8.49 -6.43 7.09
CA THR A 197 7.24 -6.08 6.40
C THR A 197 7.44 -5.81 4.90
N ALA A 198 8.55 -5.16 4.53
CA ALA A 198 8.86 -4.83 3.14
C ALA A 198 8.80 -6.06 2.19
N PRO A 199 9.61 -7.11 2.37
CA PRO A 199 9.55 -8.29 1.49
C PRO A 199 8.22 -9.05 1.62
N ARG A 200 7.60 -9.10 2.81
CA ARG A 200 6.29 -9.75 3.01
C ARG A 200 5.17 -9.08 2.22
N THR A 201 5.35 -7.82 1.83
CA THR A 201 4.38 -7.03 1.06
C THR A 201 4.79 -6.84 -0.40
N GLY A 202 5.88 -7.47 -0.84
CA GLY A 202 6.32 -7.46 -2.23
C GLY A 202 7.29 -6.34 -2.59
N TYR A 203 7.93 -5.71 -1.61
CA TYR A 203 9.05 -4.80 -1.89
C TYR A 203 10.36 -5.58 -1.95
N ALA A 204 10.98 -5.63 -3.12
CA ALA A 204 12.27 -6.24 -3.41
C ALA A 204 13.46 -5.45 -2.84
N HIS A 205 13.35 -4.12 -2.81
CA HIS A 205 14.43 -3.23 -2.40
C HIS A 205 14.09 -2.47 -1.11
N VAL A 206 15.09 -2.32 -0.26
CA VAL A 206 15.05 -1.54 0.98
C VAL A 206 16.34 -0.75 1.07
N GLU A 207 16.24 0.58 0.97
CA GLU A 207 17.36 1.51 1.03
C GLU A 207 17.12 2.52 2.16
N TRP A 208 18.06 2.62 3.08
CA TRP A 208 17.92 3.46 4.27
C TRP A 208 18.11 4.95 3.99
N ALA A 209 17.71 5.74 4.99
CA ALA A 209 17.95 7.17 5.12
C ALA A 209 17.10 8.06 4.19
N ILE A 210 15.78 7.86 4.33
CA ILE A 210 14.78 8.91 4.12
C ILE A 210 14.43 9.48 5.50
N ASP A 211 14.86 10.71 5.77
CA ASP A 211 14.61 11.38 7.03
C ASP A 211 13.50 12.43 6.86
N LEU A 212 12.40 12.22 7.57
CA LEU A 212 11.27 13.15 7.62
C LEU A 212 11.45 14.04 8.85
N ILE A 213 11.71 15.33 8.66
CA ILE A 213 12.05 16.29 9.72
C ILE A 213 10.89 17.29 9.89
N GLU A 214 10.40 17.43 11.13
CA GLU A 214 9.32 18.35 11.52
C GLU A 214 8.06 18.26 10.63
N THR A 215 7.75 17.05 10.16
CA THR A 215 6.58 16.79 9.31
C THR A 215 5.27 16.74 10.10
N PRO A 216 4.11 16.94 9.47
CA PRO A 216 2.78 16.87 10.12
C PRO A 216 2.47 15.55 10.84
N VAL A 217 3.15 14.47 10.44
CA VAL A 217 2.90 13.12 10.98
C VAL A 217 3.67 12.80 12.26
N SER A 218 4.73 13.56 12.54
CA SER A 218 5.51 13.43 13.77
C SER A 218 6.39 14.65 13.97
N PRO A 219 6.38 15.29 15.16
CA PRO A 219 7.42 16.26 15.52
C PRO A 219 8.79 15.56 15.56
N GLY A 220 9.85 16.32 15.26
CA GLY A 220 11.23 15.81 15.21
C GLY A 220 11.55 15.02 13.93
N THR A 221 12.56 14.15 14.00
CA THR A 221 13.05 13.36 12.86
C THR A 221 12.53 11.92 12.92
N VAL A 222 11.89 11.48 11.83
CA VAL A 222 11.54 10.08 11.62
C VAL A 222 12.49 9.48 10.59
N HIS A 223 13.33 8.55 11.04
CA HIS A 223 14.19 7.76 10.16
C HIS A 223 13.38 6.66 9.49
N SER A 224 13.41 6.62 8.16
CA SER A 224 12.70 5.63 7.37
C SER A 224 13.56 5.11 6.22
N ALA A 225 13.13 3.99 5.64
CA ALA A 225 13.69 3.46 4.41
C ALA A 225 12.81 3.84 3.22
N LEU A 226 13.45 4.09 2.08
CA LEU A 226 12.82 3.94 0.78
C LEU A 226 12.68 2.45 0.51
N ILE A 227 11.44 2.00 0.33
CA ILE A 227 11.15 0.64 -0.13
C ILE A 227 10.53 0.70 -1.50
N TRP A 228 10.97 -0.15 -2.42
CA TRP A 228 10.50 -0.09 -3.79
C TRP A 228 10.62 -1.42 -4.53
N SER A 229 9.89 -1.53 -5.64
CA SER A 229 10.02 -2.59 -6.63
C SER A 229 9.64 -2.08 -7.98
N ASN A 230 10.30 -2.61 -9.01
CA ASN A 230 9.86 -2.40 -10.37
C ASN A 230 8.67 -3.32 -10.72
N ARG A 231 8.13 -3.10 -11.92
CA ARG A 231 6.96 -3.82 -12.42
C ARG A 231 7.17 -5.33 -12.46
N ASP A 232 8.29 -5.77 -13.02
CA ASP A 232 8.58 -7.18 -13.24
C ASP A 232 8.81 -7.92 -11.91
N GLU A 233 9.50 -7.29 -10.96
CA GLU A 233 9.69 -7.82 -9.61
C GLU A 233 8.36 -8.04 -8.88
N LEU A 234 7.39 -7.13 -9.06
CA LEU A 234 6.05 -7.30 -8.48
C LEU A 234 5.28 -8.42 -9.18
N VAL A 235 5.37 -8.52 -10.50
CA VAL A 235 4.73 -9.61 -11.28
C VAL A 235 5.30 -10.97 -10.86
N ASP A 236 6.62 -11.08 -10.69
CA ASP A 236 7.28 -12.29 -10.21
C ASP A 236 6.86 -12.62 -8.78
N TYR A 237 6.83 -11.62 -7.91
CA TYR A 237 6.36 -11.76 -6.53
C TYR A 237 4.91 -12.29 -6.48
N PHE A 238 3.99 -11.71 -7.26
CA PHE A 238 2.59 -12.17 -7.30
C PHE A 238 2.46 -13.56 -7.89
N SER A 239 3.27 -13.89 -8.90
CA SER A 239 3.30 -15.23 -9.51
C SER A 239 3.71 -16.28 -8.48
N GLY A 240 4.76 -16.01 -7.70
CA GLY A 240 5.21 -16.89 -6.62
C GLY A 240 4.16 -17.11 -5.53
N LEU A 241 3.31 -16.12 -5.25
CA LEU A 241 2.21 -16.29 -4.29
C LEU A 241 1.13 -17.24 -4.79
N LEU A 242 0.88 -17.28 -6.10
CA LEU A 242 -0.18 -18.04 -6.74
C LEU A 242 0.27 -19.42 -7.24
N ALA A 243 1.58 -19.69 -7.24
CA ALA A 243 2.11 -21.01 -7.55
C ALA A 243 1.45 -22.08 -6.66
N PRO A 244 1.09 -23.25 -7.21
CA PRO A 244 0.64 -24.38 -6.41
C PRO A 244 1.67 -24.65 -5.31
N ARG A 245 1.23 -24.74 -4.06
CA ARG A 245 2.11 -25.27 -3.03
C ARG A 245 2.32 -26.73 -3.37
N ASP A 246 3.56 -27.14 -3.62
CA ASP A 246 3.90 -28.55 -3.66
C ASP A 246 3.37 -29.19 -2.39
N THR A 247 2.26 -29.93 -2.51
CA THR A 247 1.84 -30.89 -1.52
C THR A 247 2.92 -31.96 -1.51
N LYS A 248 3.98 -31.74 -0.72
CA LYS A 248 4.79 -32.84 -0.23
C LYS A 248 3.84 -33.69 0.59
N VAL A 249 3.29 -34.73 -0.06
CA VAL A 249 2.60 -35.81 0.60
C VAL A 249 3.56 -36.32 1.65
N ASP A 250 3.16 -36.27 2.91
CA ASP A 250 3.93 -36.80 4.02
C ASP A 250 4.15 -38.30 3.74
N PRO A 251 5.40 -38.76 3.50
CA PRO A 251 5.65 -40.15 3.08
C PRO A 251 5.24 -41.17 4.16
N VAL A 252 4.89 -40.70 5.36
CA VAL A 252 4.47 -41.52 6.51
C VAL A 252 3.10 -42.19 6.31
N VAL A 253 2.27 -41.73 5.35
CA VAL A 253 0.94 -42.35 5.11
C VAL A 253 1.01 -43.61 4.23
N HIS A 254 2.14 -43.90 3.56
CA HIS A 254 2.27 -45.10 2.72
C HIS A 254 2.66 -46.40 3.46
N HIS A 255 2.85 -46.38 4.78
CA HIS A 255 3.25 -47.57 5.55
C HIS A 255 2.20 -48.11 6.54
N ARG A 256 0.92 -47.72 6.40
CA ARG A 256 -0.19 -48.35 7.14
C ARG A 256 -1.10 -49.16 6.22
N THR A 257 -0.50 -50.08 5.47
CA THR A 257 -1.18 -51.26 4.92
C THR A 257 -0.13 -52.32 4.61
N ALA A 258 0.11 -53.18 5.59
CA ALA A 258 0.58 -54.56 5.44
C ALA A 258 0.18 -55.32 6.72
#